data_AF-A0A957C4P6-F1
#
_entry.id   AF-A0A957C4P6-F1
#
_cell.length_a   1.000
_cell.length_b   1.000
_cell.length_c   1.000
_cell.angle_alpha   90.00
_cell.angle_beta   90.00
_cell.angle_gamma   90.00
#
_symmetry.space_group_name_H-M   'P 1'
#
loop_
_entity.id
_entity.type
_entity.pdbx_description
1 polymer ?
#
loop_
_entity_poly.entity_id
_entity_poly.type
_entity_poly.pdbx_seq_one_letter_code
_entity_poly.pdbx_strand_id
1 'polypeptide(L)'
;FAAWALIPVYLVLVGIGWRRISWRALVISGFLSVLVMLPYLVGFWQTYQRNPGQVRPGAVSTLADESQAFSLQSLQYLTYLATGLGLETWVAPQQQTEMNAIVPPLALWWLIGAMVLLGTALLWRKRLRVYAPLLFAWAYLPALALIPQWAGVYPHYFIASIPALMLLAGVGVAWLTQVVPAQPYGRSIILAAYLLLLLTQGIYWRGALRFVDEVEIAYPGFTVPLHYLQNAEKTLSAYDDVVVLSDGMSWDLHHESAVWPVLLRDTASCVRTLVGDGYAVFPAGEFAALQAPNMPEDGIGQLYLTDDPLVFPARSEEETYFVHQWEAAPRWNGLEPTAIEPARYEGDVLLTGYALDENLAMLEWQLPAPNPGLDYQYGVHFYDAEGNKLGQADTTFWHGRHWCAGDRLLTWMHVPVPPETAELHIFLYRLGNANEARYINAMVVNENGAVITDHTVIDLPD
;
A
#
# COMPACT_ATOMS: atom_id res chain seq x y z
N PHE A 1 14.08 2.58 -12.57
CA PHE A 1 14.63 3.19 -13.80
C PHE A 1 16.14 3.44 -13.76
N ALA A 2 16.68 4.10 -12.73
CA ALA A 2 18.08 4.52 -12.72
C ALA A 2 19.15 3.40 -12.76
N ALA A 3 18.88 2.19 -12.25
CA ALA A 3 19.82 1.07 -12.35
C ALA A 3 20.10 0.63 -13.81
N TRP A 4 19.15 0.85 -14.72
CA TRP A 4 19.33 0.55 -16.15
C TRP A 4 20.40 1.44 -16.80
N ALA A 5 20.59 2.66 -16.30
CA ALA A 5 21.66 3.56 -16.75
C ALA A 5 23.06 2.98 -16.49
N LEU A 6 23.18 1.99 -15.60
CA LEU A 6 24.43 1.32 -15.28
C LEU A 6 24.74 0.12 -16.18
N ILE A 7 23.81 -0.35 -17.02
CA ILE A 7 24.04 -1.51 -17.91
C ILE A 7 25.25 -1.29 -18.82
N PRO A 8 25.42 -0.15 -19.51
CA PRO A 8 26.61 0.09 -20.33
C PRO A 8 27.91 0.03 -19.52
N VAL A 9 27.86 0.54 -18.28
CA VAL A 9 28.99 0.55 -17.34
C VAL A 9 29.38 -0.88 -16.96
N TYR A 10 28.40 -1.73 -16.63
CA TYR A 10 28.64 -3.14 -16.33
C TYR A 10 29.16 -3.93 -17.54
N LEU A 11 28.66 -3.66 -18.74
CA LEU A 11 29.16 -4.29 -19.97
C LEU A 11 30.62 -3.92 -20.24
N VAL A 12 31.00 -2.66 -20.04
CA VAL A 12 32.40 -2.22 -20.16
C VAL A 12 33.29 -2.88 -19.10
N LEU A 13 32.80 -3.03 -17.86
CA LEU A 13 33.48 -3.78 -16.79
C LEU A 13 33.78 -5.22 -17.20
N VAL A 14 32.76 -5.90 -17.72
CA VAL A 14 32.87 -7.28 -18.19
C VAL A 14 33.84 -7.36 -19.37
N GLY A 15 33.80 -6.40 -20.30
CA GLY A 15 34.74 -6.31 -21.42
C GLY A 15 36.20 -6.14 -20.99
N ILE A 16 36.49 -5.17 -20.12
CA ILE A 16 37.85 -4.89 -19.61
C ILE A 16 38.36 -6.08 -18.77
N GLY A 17 37.47 -6.67 -17.97
CA GLY A 17 37.78 -7.77 -17.06
C GLY A 17 37.68 -9.16 -17.68
N TRP A 18 37.32 -9.31 -18.96
CA TRP A 18 36.85 -10.57 -19.56
C TRP A 18 37.74 -11.78 -19.28
N ARG A 19 39.06 -11.58 -19.30
CA ARG A 19 40.06 -12.64 -19.05
C ARG A 19 40.31 -12.96 -17.57
N ARG A 20 39.91 -12.08 -16.67
CA ARG A 20 40.09 -12.20 -15.20
C ARG A 20 38.80 -12.59 -14.48
N ILE A 21 37.67 -12.57 -15.19
CA ILE A 21 36.37 -12.96 -14.65
C ILE A 21 36.30 -14.49 -14.58
N SER A 22 35.94 -15.01 -13.42
CA SER A 22 35.50 -16.40 -13.30
C SER A 22 34.13 -16.53 -13.94
N TRP A 23 34.08 -16.99 -15.20
CA TRP A 23 32.84 -17.24 -15.93
C TRP A 23 31.90 -18.18 -15.20
N ARG A 24 32.45 -19.15 -14.47
CA ARG A 24 31.68 -20.03 -13.60
C ARG A 24 30.97 -19.24 -12.50
N ALA A 25 31.68 -18.35 -11.81
CA ALA A 25 31.07 -17.52 -10.78
C ALA A 25 30.02 -16.58 -11.37
N LEU A 26 30.28 -15.97 -12.53
CA LEU A 26 29.32 -15.09 -13.21
C LEU A 26 28.03 -15.83 -13.60
N VAL A 27 28.15 -17.03 -14.16
CA VAL A 27 27.00 -17.88 -14.52
C VAL A 27 26.23 -18.30 -13.28
N ILE A 28 26.91 -18.72 -12.20
CA ILE A 28 26.28 -19.06 -10.92
C ILE A 28 25.54 -17.85 -10.35
N SER A 29 26.17 -16.67 -10.31
CA SER A 29 25.52 -15.44 -9.84
C SER A 29 24.33 -15.08 -10.71
N GLY A 30 24.42 -15.21 -12.04
CA GLY A 30 23.30 -14.99 -12.94
C GLY A 30 22.14 -15.94 -12.67
N PHE A 31 22.42 -17.23 -12.48
CA PHE A 31 21.42 -18.23 -12.11
C PHE A 31 20.77 -17.92 -10.75
N LEU A 32 21.57 -17.59 -9.73
CA LEU A 32 21.06 -17.19 -8.41
C LEU A 32 20.20 -15.92 -8.49
N SER A 33 20.62 -14.92 -9.26
CA SER A 33 19.82 -13.70 -9.49
C SER A 33 18.49 -14.03 -10.16
N VAL A 34 18.48 -14.90 -11.17
CA VAL A 34 17.23 -15.34 -11.82
C VAL A 34 16.34 -16.09 -10.83
N LEU A 35 16.90 -16.99 -10.01
CA LEU A 35 16.14 -17.69 -8.97
C LEU A 35 15.51 -16.72 -7.95
N VAL A 36 16.27 -15.71 -7.52
CA VAL A 36 15.77 -14.67 -6.59
C VAL A 36 14.70 -13.80 -7.26
N MET A 37 14.82 -13.50 -8.55
CA MET A 37 13.83 -12.75 -9.31
C MET A 37 12.62 -13.58 -9.73
N LEU A 38 12.68 -14.91 -9.64
CA LEU A 38 11.65 -15.80 -10.16
C LEU A 38 10.26 -15.53 -9.55
N PRO A 39 10.09 -15.35 -8.22
CA PRO A 39 8.76 -15.06 -7.66
C PRO A 39 8.18 -13.75 -8.19
N TYR A 40 9.01 -12.72 -8.34
CA TYR A 40 8.60 -11.45 -8.95
C TYR A 40 8.21 -11.63 -10.41
N LEU A 41 9.00 -12.34 -11.20
CA LEU A 41 8.71 -12.59 -12.62
C LEU A 41 7.43 -13.41 -12.81
N VAL A 42 7.20 -14.41 -11.95
CA VAL A 42 5.97 -15.21 -11.93
C VAL A 42 4.77 -14.34 -11.55
N GLY A 43 4.87 -13.56 -10.48
CA GLY A 43 3.80 -12.65 -10.06
C GLY A 43 3.51 -11.59 -11.13
N PHE A 44 4.54 -10.98 -11.70
CA PHE A 44 4.42 -10.02 -12.80
C PHE A 44 3.76 -10.65 -14.04
N TRP A 45 4.16 -11.87 -14.41
CA TRP A 45 3.55 -12.59 -15.53
C TRP A 45 2.07 -12.90 -15.27
N GLN A 46 1.73 -13.36 -14.05
CA GLN A 46 0.34 -13.58 -13.65
C GLN A 46 -0.49 -12.30 -13.68
N THR A 47 0.06 -11.19 -13.17
CA THR A 47 -0.60 -9.88 -13.23
C THR A 47 -0.76 -9.40 -14.67
N TYR A 48 0.25 -9.56 -15.52
CA TYR A 48 0.18 -9.19 -16.94
C TYR A 48 -0.88 -9.99 -17.69
N GLN A 49 -0.99 -11.30 -17.42
CA GLN A 49 -2.04 -12.15 -18.01
C GLN A 49 -3.44 -11.73 -17.55
N ARG A 50 -3.60 -11.35 -16.28
CA ARG A 50 -4.89 -10.93 -15.71
C ARG A 50 -5.30 -9.52 -16.12
N ASN A 51 -4.33 -8.59 -16.18
CA ASN A 51 -4.54 -7.16 -16.40
C ASN A 51 -3.47 -6.58 -17.37
N PRO A 52 -3.54 -6.90 -18.67
CA PRO A 52 -2.54 -6.44 -19.64
C PRO A 52 -2.47 -4.91 -19.76
N GLY A 53 -3.54 -4.19 -19.37
CA GLY A 53 -3.61 -2.73 -19.36
C GLY A 53 -2.81 -2.04 -18.24
N GLN A 54 -2.50 -2.73 -17.14
CA GLN A 54 -1.71 -2.15 -16.03
C GLN A 54 -0.21 -2.03 -16.36
N VAL A 55 0.28 -2.79 -17.35
CA VAL A 55 1.69 -2.80 -17.76
C VAL A 55 1.95 -1.83 -18.92
N ARG A 56 1.19 -0.73 -19.01
CA ARG A 56 1.39 0.28 -20.06
C ARG A 56 2.69 1.07 -19.80
N PRO A 57 3.68 1.03 -20.72
CA PRO A 57 4.91 1.81 -20.58
C PRO A 57 4.70 3.33 -20.51
N GLY A 58 3.53 3.81 -20.96
CA GLY A 58 3.14 5.23 -20.92
C GLY A 58 2.87 5.80 -19.51
N ALA A 59 2.74 4.96 -18.49
CA ALA A 59 2.67 5.43 -17.09
C ALA A 59 4.00 6.03 -16.60
N VAL A 60 5.11 5.76 -17.30
CA VAL A 60 6.42 6.34 -16.97
C VAL A 60 6.53 7.79 -17.43
N SER A 61 5.88 8.14 -18.56
CA SER A 61 5.88 9.54 -19.05
C SER A 61 5.02 10.47 -18.21
N THR A 62 4.01 9.96 -17.50
CA THR A 62 3.18 10.75 -16.57
C THR A 62 3.86 11.01 -15.23
N LEU A 63 5.06 10.44 -14.99
CA LEU A 63 5.87 10.70 -13.79
C LEU A 63 6.87 11.84 -13.98
N ALA A 64 6.96 12.45 -15.16
CA ALA A 64 7.79 13.63 -15.37
C ALA A 64 7.16 14.84 -14.66
N ASP A 65 7.95 15.54 -13.85
CA ASP A 65 7.50 16.79 -13.23
C ASP A 65 7.62 17.90 -14.26
N GLU A 66 6.51 18.27 -14.91
CA GLU A 66 6.49 19.29 -15.96
C GLU A 66 6.85 20.70 -15.47
N SER A 67 6.94 20.91 -14.15
CA SER A 67 7.13 22.24 -13.55
C SER A 67 8.58 22.72 -13.51
N GLN A 68 9.56 21.82 -13.63
CA GLN A 68 10.99 22.18 -13.61
C GLN A 68 11.79 21.41 -14.66
N ALA A 69 12.55 22.15 -15.49
CA ALA A 69 13.42 21.55 -16.52
C ALA A 69 14.74 21.00 -15.96
N PHE A 70 15.18 21.48 -14.80
CA PHE A 70 16.44 21.09 -14.16
C PHE A 70 16.36 21.17 -12.64
N SER A 71 16.79 20.12 -11.94
CA SER A 71 16.86 20.09 -10.47
C SER A 71 18.12 19.39 -9.95
N LEU A 72 18.62 19.85 -8.80
CA LEU A 72 19.74 19.23 -8.08
C LEU A 72 19.29 18.19 -7.04
N GLN A 73 17.99 17.89 -6.97
CA GLN A 73 17.42 16.94 -6.02
C GLN A 73 18.06 15.54 -6.14
N SER A 74 18.43 15.12 -7.35
CA SER A 74 19.14 13.85 -7.57
C SER A 74 20.53 13.81 -6.91
N LEU A 75 21.26 14.94 -6.93
CA LEU A 75 22.54 15.07 -6.24
C LEU A 75 22.36 15.17 -4.73
N GLN A 76 21.28 15.80 -4.27
CA GLN A 76 20.91 15.85 -2.85
C GLN A 76 20.64 14.44 -2.30
N TYR A 77 19.83 13.63 -2.98
CA TYR A 77 19.58 12.23 -2.58
C TYR A 77 20.83 11.37 -2.66
N LEU A 78 21.70 11.57 -3.66
CA LEU A 78 22.99 10.89 -3.71
C LEU A 78 23.87 11.25 -2.51
N THR A 79 23.83 12.52 -2.07
CA THR A 79 24.56 13.01 -0.90
C THR A 79 24.01 12.41 0.40
N TYR A 80 22.68 12.31 0.52
CA TYR A 80 22.02 11.64 1.64
C TYR A 80 22.43 10.17 1.74
N LEU A 81 22.41 9.44 0.63
CA LEU A 81 22.88 8.04 0.61
C LEU A 81 24.39 7.89 0.89
N ALA A 82 25.21 8.84 0.43
CA ALA A 82 26.66 8.79 0.66
C ALA A 82 27.02 9.03 2.13
N THR A 83 26.28 9.90 2.82
CA THR A 83 26.62 10.37 4.17
C THR A 83 25.77 9.71 5.26
N GLY A 84 24.57 9.24 4.94
CA GLY A 84 23.54 8.83 5.90
C GLY A 84 22.75 10.00 6.49
N LEU A 85 22.98 11.24 6.05
CA LEU A 85 22.20 12.42 6.46
C LEU A 85 20.90 12.51 5.67
N GLY A 86 19.89 13.22 6.19
CA GLY A 86 18.62 13.46 5.49
C GLY A 86 17.61 12.32 5.62
N LEU A 87 17.81 11.37 6.54
CA LEU A 87 16.86 10.29 6.80
C LEU A 87 15.47 10.83 7.17
N GLU A 88 15.42 11.95 7.89
CA GLU A 88 14.19 12.64 8.27
C GLU A 88 13.34 13.03 7.05
N THR A 89 13.96 13.30 5.90
CA THR A 89 13.26 13.64 4.65
C THR A 89 12.48 12.46 4.07
N TRP A 90 12.75 11.23 4.55
CA TRP A 90 12.10 10.00 4.13
C TRP A 90 11.25 9.38 5.23
N VAL A 91 11.70 9.47 6.49
CA VAL A 91 10.99 8.89 7.64
C VAL A 91 9.81 9.77 8.05
N ALA A 92 10.00 11.08 8.08
CA ALA A 92 9.02 12.02 8.60
C ALA A 92 9.02 13.30 7.74
N PRO A 93 8.65 13.21 6.45
CA PRO A 93 8.81 14.30 5.48
C PRO A 93 8.10 15.60 5.88
N GLN A 94 6.99 15.51 6.61
CA GLN A 94 6.23 16.67 7.11
C GLN A 94 6.62 17.11 8.54
N GLN A 95 7.42 16.31 9.26
CA GLN A 95 7.82 16.55 10.66
C GLN A 95 9.35 16.56 10.82
N GLN A 96 10.09 16.93 9.78
CA GLN A 96 11.56 16.91 9.78
C GLN A 96 12.18 17.71 10.93
N THR A 97 11.62 18.89 11.23
CA THR A 97 12.09 19.77 12.31
C THR A 97 11.93 19.11 13.68
N GLU A 98 10.80 18.44 13.90
CA GLU A 98 10.50 17.75 15.15
C GLU A 98 11.40 16.52 15.33
N MET A 99 11.53 15.69 14.29
CA MET A 99 12.44 14.55 14.30
C MET A 99 13.88 14.99 14.57
N ASN A 100 14.35 16.07 13.93
CA ASN A 100 15.70 16.59 14.13
C ASN A 100 15.90 17.23 15.52
N ALA A 101 14.83 17.70 16.18
CA ALA A 101 14.91 18.19 17.55
C ALA A 101 15.08 17.04 18.56
N ILE A 102 14.42 15.91 18.33
CA ILE A 102 14.47 14.72 19.20
C ILE A 102 15.72 13.88 18.89
N VAL A 103 16.05 13.72 17.62
CA VAL A 103 17.14 12.88 17.11
C VAL A 103 18.03 13.70 16.17
N PRO A 104 18.93 14.55 16.71
CA PRO A 104 19.72 15.44 15.88
C PRO A 104 20.75 14.67 15.04
N PRO A 105 20.80 14.88 13.72
CA PRO A 105 21.85 14.31 12.89
C PRO A 105 23.20 14.95 13.24
N LEU A 106 24.26 14.15 13.24
CA LEU A 106 25.60 14.66 13.55
C LEU A 106 26.34 15.09 12.29
N ALA A 107 26.79 16.34 12.28
CA ALA A 107 27.65 16.88 11.21
C ALA A 107 28.93 16.06 10.98
N LEU A 108 29.36 15.23 11.93
CA LEU A 108 30.49 14.31 11.79
C LEU A 108 30.35 13.41 10.55
N TRP A 109 29.13 13.06 10.13
CA TRP A 109 28.92 12.14 9.00
C TRP A 109 29.27 12.74 7.64
N TRP A 110 29.40 14.08 7.56
CA TRP A 110 30.00 14.73 6.41
C TRP A 110 31.43 14.25 6.12
N LEU A 111 32.12 13.67 7.11
CA LEU A 111 33.41 13.01 6.89
C LEU A 111 33.30 11.86 5.89
N ILE A 112 32.19 11.12 5.85
CA ILE A 112 31.98 10.05 4.86
C ILE A 112 31.89 10.66 3.47
N GLY A 113 31.09 11.72 3.32
CA GLY A 113 30.99 12.49 2.06
C GLY A 113 32.34 13.07 1.63
N ALA A 114 33.13 13.60 2.58
CA ALA A 114 34.47 14.09 2.31
C ALA A 114 35.42 12.97 1.83
N MET A 115 35.32 11.76 2.40
CA MET A 115 36.07 10.60 1.95
C MET A 115 35.63 10.13 0.55
N VAL A 116 34.34 10.22 0.22
CA VAL A 116 33.84 9.97 -1.14
C VAL A 116 34.46 10.97 -2.11
N LEU A 117 34.41 12.28 -1.81
CA LEU A 117 35.00 13.32 -2.66
C LEU A 117 36.51 13.15 -2.84
N LEU A 118 37.21 12.82 -1.75
CA LEU A 118 38.64 12.54 -1.78
C LEU A 118 38.94 11.30 -2.63
N GLY A 119 38.19 10.22 -2.44
CA GLY A 119 38.28 9.01 -3.26
C GLY A 119 38.06 9.30 -4.74
N THR A 120 37.06 10.10 -5.06
CA THR A 120 36.78 10.58 -6.42
C THR A 120 37.96 11.35 -6.96
N ALA A 121 38.49 12.35 -6.26
CA ALA A 121 39.68 13.09 -6.73
C ALA A 121 40.90 12.18 -6.96
N LEU A 122 41.07 11.15 -6.13
CA LEU A 122 42.19 10.22 -6.21
C LEU A 122 42.14 9.26 -7.39
N LEU A 123 40.96 8.98 -8.00
CA LEU A 123 40.94 8.10 -9.17
C LEU A 123 41.71 8.70 -10.36
N TRP A 124 41.92 10.02 -10.38
CA TRP A 124 42.61 10.72 -11.47
C TRP A 124 44.14 10.59 -11.35
N ARG A 125 44.65 9.98 -10.27
CA ARG A 125 46.06 9.61 -10.16
C ARG A 125 46.41 8.50 -11.14
N LYS A 126 47.63 8.54 -11.68
CA LYS A 126 48.12 7.64 -12.75
C LYS A 126 47.77 6.16 -12.53
N ARG A 127 47.82 5.67 -11.29
CA ARG A 127 47.55 4.26 -10.95
C ARG A 127 46.07 3.86 -11.01
N LEU A 128 45.16 4.79 -10.72
CA LEU A 128 43.71 4.53 -10.64
C LEU A 128 42.95 5.05 -11.86
N ARG A 129 43.59 5.86 -12.72
CA ARG A 129 42.98 6.54 -13.87
C ARG A 129 42.25 5.60 -14.84
N VAL A 130 42.70 4.35 -14.95
CA VAL A 130 42.06 3.33 -15.78
C VAL A 130 40.65 2.98 -15.29
N TYR A 131 40.40 3.04 -13.97
CA TYR A 131 39.10 2.71 -13.36
C TYR A 131 38.20 3.95 -13.18
N ALA A 132 38.75 5.15 -13.38
CA ALA A 132 38.05 6.40 -13.08
C ALA A 132 36.74 6.59 -13.87
N PRO A 133 36.69 6.40 -15.21
CA PRO A 133 35.44 6.60 -15.97
C PRO A 133 34.32 5.68 -15.49
N LEU A 134 34.70 4.45 -15.13
CA LEU A 134 33.78 3.41 -14.71
C LEU A 134 33.19 3.70 -13.32
N LEU A 135 34.04 3.95 -12.33
CA LEU A 135 33.58 4.25 -10.97
C LEU A 135 32.81 5.56 -10.91
N PHE A 136 33.20 6.55 -11.72
CA PHE A 136 32.48 7.80 -11.85
C PHE A 136 31.10 7.58 -12.46
N ALA A 137 31.00 6.83 -13.56
CA ALA A 137 29.72 6.50 -14.16
C ALA A 137 28.85 5.70 -13.19
N TRP A 138 29.42 4.73 -12.47
CA TRP A 138 28.66 3.96 -11.50
C TRP A 138 28.12 4.81 -10.34
N ALA A 139 28.95 5.66 -9.74
CA ALA A 139 28.54 6.49 -8.62
C ALA A 139 27.56 7.59 -9.04
N TYR A 140 27.85 8.31 -10.12
CA TYR A 140 27.23 9.61 -10.41
C TYR A 140 26.31 9.62 -11.63
N LEU A 141 26.44 8.70 -12.59
CA LEU A 141 25.60 8.73 -13.81
C LEU A 141 24.10 8.69 -13.49
N PRO A 142 23.60 7.86 -12.55
CA PRO A 142 22.19 7.90 -12.15
C PRO A 142 21.71 9.30 -11.74
N ALA A 143 22.49 10.00 -10.92
CA ALA A 143 22.13 11.34 -10.44
C ALA A 143 22.24 12.39 -11.55
N LEU A 144 23.31 12.35 -12.34
CA LEU A 144 23.53 13.28 -13.45
C LEU A 144 22.47 13.11 -14.54
N ALA A 145 22.06 11.87 -14.84
CA ALA A 145 21.03 11.59 -15.83
C ALA A 145 19.65 12.12 -15.44
N LEU A 146 19.38 12.27 -14.14
CA LEU A 146 18.09 12.76 -13.63
C LEU A 146 18.07 14.27 -13.34
N ILE A 147 19.18 14.99 -13.56
CA ILE A 147 19.21 16.45 -13.46
C ILE A 147 18.20 17.11 -14.42
N PRO A 148 18.05 16.68 -15.69
CA PRO A 148 17.08 17.28 -16.63
C PRO A 148 15.60 16.89 -16.39
N GLN A 149 15.24 16.29 -15.25
CA GLN A 149 13.87 15.98 -14.78
C GLN A 149 12.89 15.35 -15.79
N TRP A 150 13.39 14.68 -16.83
CA TRP A 150 12.56 13.92 -17.78
C TRP A 150 11.80 12.73 -17.16
N ALA A 151 12.04 12.45 -15.87
CA ALA A 151 11.28 11.53 -15.02
C ALA A 151 11.36 12.00 -13.56
N GLY A 152 10.36 11.63 -12.75
CA GLY A 152 10.32 11.92 -11.31
C GLY A 152 11.56 11.38 -10.58
N VAL A 153 12.08 12.14 -9.63
CA VAL A 153 13.32 11.81 -8.90
C VAL A 153 12.96 11.20 -7.55
N TYR A 154 13.25 9.91 -7.37
CA TYR A 154 12.99 9.20 -6.12
C TYR A 154 14.29 8.67 -5.47
N PRO A 155 14.43 8.67 -4.14
CA PRO A 155 15.65 8.22 -3.46
C PRO A 155 16.07 6.78 -3.83
N HIS A 156 15.09 5.88 -3.98
CA HIS A 156 15.34 4.47 -4.26
C HIS A 156 16.00 4.22 -5.63
N TYR A 157 15.99 5.21 -6.53
CA TYR A 157 16.73 5.15 -7.80
C TYR A 157 18.25 5.11 -7.61
N PHE A 158 18.75 5.61 -6.49
CA PHE A 158 20.19 5.74 -6.23
C PHE A 158 20.76 4.60 -5.37
N ILE A 159 19.95 3.62 -4.97
CA ILE A 159 20.40 2.44 -4.20
C ILE A 159 21.56 1.72 -4.93
N ALA A 160 21.50 1.64 -6.25
CA ALA A 160 22.55 1.02 -7.06
C ALA A 160 23.90 1.78 -7.03
N SER A 161 23.90 3.06 -6.65
CA SER A 161 25.12 3.88 -6.49
C SER A 161 25.82 3.66 -5.15
N ILE A 162 25.13 3.13 -4.13
CA ILE A 162 25.67 2.95 -2.77
C ILE A 162 27.02 2.20 -2.78
N PRO A 163 27.17 1.04 -3.46
CA PRO A 163 28.44 0.31 -3.41
C PRO A 163 29.60 1.09 -4.05
N ALA A 164 29.34 1.86 -5.11
CA ALA A 164 30.34 2.71 -5.74
C ALA A 164 30.80 3.84 -4.81
N LEU A 165 29.84 4.49 -4.15
CA LEU A 165 30.11 5.54 -3.16
C LEU A 165 30.93 4.99 -1.99
N MET A 166 30.59 3.81 -1.46
CA MET A 166 31.34 3.17 -0.38
C MET A 166 32.77 2.78 -0.81
N LEU A 167 32.95 2.34 -2.06
CA LEU A 167 34.27 2.07 -2.61
C LEU A 167 35.10 3.36 -2.71
N LEU A 168 34.51 4.46 -3.18
CA LEU A 168 35.18 5.77 -3.22
C LEU A 168 35.58 6.24 -1.82
N ALA A 169 34.68 6.12 -0.84
CA ALA A 169 35.01 6.41 0.56
C ALA A 169 36.20 5.58 1.04
N GLY A 170 36.21 4.27 0.74
CA GLY A 170 37.33 3.38 1.06
C GLY A 170 38.66 3.79 0.41
N VAL A 171 38.64 4.25 -0.85
CA VAL A 171 39.84 4.81 -1.52
C VAL A 171 40.34 6.07 -0.81
N GLY A 172 39.43 6.95 -0.41
CA GLY A 172 39.76 8.16 0.36
C GLY A 172 40.42 7.82 1.70
N VAL A 173 39.82 6.91 2.48
CA VAL A 173 40.37 6.43 3.76
C VAL A 173 41.72 5.75 3.57
N ALA A 174 41.87 4.88 2.57
CA ALA A 174 43.12 4.19 2.28
C ALA A 174 44.26 5.17 1.97
N TRP A 175 43.98 6.24 1.23
CA TRP A 175 44.96 7.29 1.01
C TRP A 175 45.28 8.07 2.29
N LEU A 176 44.27 8.39 3.11
CA LEU A 176 44.47 9.08 4.38
C LEU A 176 45.42 8.30 5.30
N THR A 177 45.30 6.96 5.36
CA THR A 177 46.21 6.10 6.14
C THR A 177 47.67 6.13 5.67
N GLN A 178 47.94 6.56 4.44
CA GLN A 178 49.30 6.68 3.89
C GLN A 178 49.92 8.06 4.17
N VAL A 179 49.08 9.09 4.31
CA VAL A 179 49.53 10.49 4.47
C VAL A 179 49.55 10.92 5.92
N VAL A 180 48.60 10.45 6.74
CA VAL A 180 48.71 10.59 8.19
C VAL A 180 49.92 9.74 8.61
N PRO A 181 51.02 10.36 9.09
CA PRO A 181 52.26 9.64 9.31
C PRO A 181 52.01 8.42 10.21
N ALA A 182 52.75 7.34 9.98
CA ALA A 182 52.80 6.15 10.83
C ALA A 182 53.43 6.44 12.22
N GLN A 183 53.13 7.62 12.77
CA GLN A 183 53.16 7.90 14.19
C GLN A 183 52.37 6.79 14.92
N PRO A 184 52.77 6.41 16.14
CA PRO A 184 52.24 5.23 16.82
C PRO A 184 50.70 5.20 16.93
N TYR A 185 50.04 6.35 16.81
CA TYR A 185 48.60 6.51 17.02
C TYR A 185 47.76 6.75 15.75
N GLY A 186 48.35 6.93 14.56
CA GLY A 186 47.60 7.32 13.35
C GLY A 186 46.51 6.32 12.95
N ARG A 187 46.83 5.02 13.03
CA ARG A 187 45.85 3.94 12.78
C ARG A 187 44.76 3.91 13.85
N SER A 188 45.13 4.11 15.11
CA SER A 188 44.19 4.16 16.23
C SER A 188 43.23 5.33 16.09
N ILE A 189 43.68 6.49 15.61
CA ILE A 189 42.82 7.67 15.35
C ILE A 189 41.79 7.35 14.25
N ILE A 190 42.23 6.74 13.14
CA ILE A 190 41.32 6.38 12.04
C ILE A 190 40.30 5.33 12.50
N LEU A 191 40.75 4.31 13.24
CA LEU A 191 39.85 3.30 13.81
C LEU A 191 38.88 3.92 14.83
N ALA A 192 39.34 4.82 15.69
CA ALA A 192 38.49 5.52 16.65
C ALA A 192 37.47 6.41 15.96
N ALA A 193 37.86 7.12 14.89
CA ALA A 193 36.93 7.91 14.08
C ALA A 193 35.88 7.04 13.39
N TYR A 194 36.28 5.88 12.86
CA TYR A 194 35.36 4.91 12.28
C TYR A 194 34.38 4.35 13.32
N LEU A 195 34.87 3.93 14.49
CA LEU A 195 34.04 3.45 15.59
C LEU A 195 33.06 4.54 16.08
N LEU A 196 33.52 5.79 16.15
CA LEU A 196 32.67 6.93 16.51
C LEU A 196 31.57 7.19 15.47
N LEU A 197 31.91 7.12 14.17
CA LEU A 197 30.92 7.22 13.10
C LEU A 197 29.87 6.12 13.20
N LEU A 198 30.29 4.86 13.38
CA LEU A 198 29.37 3.73 13.55
C LEU A 198 28.49 3.87 14.80
N LEU A 199 29.09 4.22 15.94
CA LEU A 199 28.35 4.38 17.19
C LEU A 199 27.30 5.49 17.06
N THR A 200 27.68 6.63 16.49
CA THR A 200 26.75 7.76 16.32
C THR A 200 25.64 7.46 15.32
N GLN A 201 25.94 6.75 14.22
CA GLN A 201 24.91 6.25 13.30
C GLN A 201 23.97 5.24 13.97
N GLY A 202 24.50 4.33 14.80
CA GLY A 202 23.69 3.38 15.56
C GLY A 202 22.79 4.05 16.60
N ILE A 203 23.29 5.07 17.31
CA ILE A 203 22.51 5.87 18.26
C ILE A 203 21.41 6.64 17.53
N TYR A 204 21.74 7.31 16.42
CA TYR A 204 20.75 8.03 15.62
C TYR A 204 19.70 7.08 15.04
N TRP A 205 20.10 5.93 14.49
CA TRP A 205 19.17 4.93 13.97
C TRP A 205 18.21 4.42 15.05
N ARG A 206 18.73 4.11 16.24
CA ARG A 206 17.89 3.75 17.39
C ARG A 206 16.94 4.90 17.77
N GLY A 207 17.42 6.15 17.74
CA GLY A 207 16.59 7.33 17.98
C GLY A 207 15.49 7.48 16.93
N ALA A 208 15.80 7.30 15.65
CA ALA A 208 14.85 7.35 14.55
C ALA A 208 13.78 6.25 14.67
N LEU A 209 14.19 5.02 15.02
CA LEU A 209 13.26 3.93 15.31
C LEU A 209 12.35 4.28 16.48
N ARG A 210 12.90 4.84 17.56
CA ARG A 210 12.11 5.29 18.71
C ARG A 210 11.16 6.44 18.36
N PHE A 211 11.58 7.36 17.51
CA PHE A 211 10.72 8.44 17.02
C PHE A 211 9.54 7.88 16.23
N VAL A 212 9.78 6.94 15.31
CA VAL A 212 8.70 6.22 14.61
C VAL A 212 7.85 5.39 15.58
N ASP A 213 8.42 4.93 16.69
CA ASP A 213 7.71 4.14 17.68
C ASP A 213 6.76 4.96 18.56
N GLU A 214 7.17 6.17 18.93
CA GLU A 214 6.49 7.01 19.93
C GLU A 214 5.68 8.16 19.31
N VAL A 215 6.02 8.62 18.10
CA VAL A 215 5.43 9.80 17.46
C VAL A 215 4.61 9.38 16.23
N GLU A 216 3.37 9.89 16.14
CA GLU A 216 2.54 9.74 14.95
C GLU A 216 3.19 10.45 13.75
N ILE A 217 3.32 9.74 12.62
CA ILE A 217 3.93 10.30 11.41
C ILE A 217 2.83 10.73 10.44
N ALA A 218 2.82 12.02 10.10
CA ALA A 218 1.85 12.57 9.16
C ALA A 218 1.97 11.94 7.76
N TYR A 219 0.82 11.66 7.14
CA TYR A 219 0.77 11.06 5.79
C TYR A 219 1.38 11.99 4.73
N PRO A 220 2.23 11.49 3.80
CA PRO A 220 2.62 10.09 3.61
C PRO A 220 3.80 9.71 4.52
N GLY A 221 3.57 8.78 5.45
CA GLY A 221 4.51 8.39 6.49
C GLY A 221 4.30 6.97 7.01
N PHE A 222 5.06 6.57 8.03
CA PHE A 222 4.87 5.30 8.71
C PHE A 222 3.61 5.32 9.57
N THR A 223 2.76 4.30 9.44
CA THR A 223 1.56 4.13 10.26
C THR A 223 1.89 3.46 11.60
N VAL A 224 0.87 3.00 12.32
CA VAL A 224 1.00 2.31 13.61
C VAL A 224 2.00 1.14 13.49
N PRO A 225 3.07 1.09 14.31
CA PRO A 225 4.04 0.03 14.25
C PRO A 225 3.42 -1.33 14.59
N LEU A 226 3.86 -2.37 13.88
CA LEU A 226 3.31 -3.72 13.99
C LEU A 226 3.21 -4.25 15.43
N HIS A 227 4.18 -3.92 16.29
CA HIS A 227 4.20 -4.44 17.65
C HIS A 227 3.05 -3.93 18.54
N TYR A 228 2.45 -2.76 18.23
CA TYR A 228 1.22 -2.31 18.89
C TYR A 228 0.01 -3.16 18.45
N LEU A 229 -0.02 -3.53 17.16
CA LEU A 229 -1.11 -4.31 16.58
C LEU A 229 -1.09 -5.79 17.00
N GLN A 230 0.09 -6.32 17.38
CA GLN A 230 0.26 -7.74 17.73
C GLN A 230 -0.64 -8.24 18.86
N ASN A 231 -0.99 -7.40 19.84
CA ASN A 231 -1.86 -7.82 20.93
C ASN A 231 -3.33 -7.94 20.47
N ALA A 232 -3.77 -7.00 19.63
CA ALA A 232 -5.08 -7.05 19.01
C ALA A 232 -5.16 -8.22 18.01
N GLU A 233 -4.15 -8.39 17.15
CA GLU A 233 -4.04 -9.53 16.22
C GLU A 233 -4.11 -10.87 16.95
N LYS A 234 -3.34 -11.06 18.02
CA LYS A 234 -3.40 -12.28 18.83
C LYS A 234 -4.80 -12.52 19.41
N THR A 235 -5.50 -11.47 19.82
CA THR A 235 -6.86 -11.59 20.35
C THR A 235 -7.85 -11.97 19.24
N LEU A 236 -7.76 -11.31 18.09
CA LEU A 236 -8.60 -11.56 16.93
C LEU A 236 -8.33 -12.94 16.29
N SER A 237 -7.12 -13.49 16.43
CA SER A 237 -6.76 -14.83 15.94
C SER A 237 -7.56 -15.97 16.57
N ALA A 238 -8.31 -15.69 17.64
CA ALA A 238 -9.24 -16.64 18.25
C ALA A 238 -10.57 -16.77 17.48
N TYR A 239 -10.83 -15.88 16.51
CA TYR A 239 -12.08 -15.78 15.77
C TYR A 239 -11.85 -16.11 14.29
N ASP A 240 -12.74 -16.94 13.73
CA ASP A 240 -12.78 -17.22 12.30
C ASP A 240 -13.33 -16.02 11.50
N ASP A 241 -14.22 -15.25 12.12
CA ASP A 241 -14.90 -14.11 11.54
C ASP A 241 -14.52 -12.81 12.25
N VAL A 242 -13.99 -11.85 11.49
CA VAL A 242 -13.60 -10.53 11.98
C VAL A 242 -14.20 -9.43 11.11
N VAL A 243 -14.83 -8.45 11.76
CA VAL A 243 -15.33 -7.21 11.15
C VAL A 243 -14.44 -6.05 11.60
N VAL A 244 -13.79 -5.37 10.68
CA VAL A 244 -12.94 -4.21 10.92
C VAL A 244 -13.73 -2.95 10.60
N LEU A 245 -14.01 -2.14 11.61
CA LEU A 245 -14.71 -0.87 11.48
C LEU A 245 -13.66 0.23 11.23
N SER A 246 -13.72 0.90 10.08
CA SER A 246 -12.73 1.91 9.67
C SER A 246 -13.30 2.96 8.70
N ASP A 247 -12.53 4.00 8.36
CA ASP A 247 -12.92 5.07 7.42
C ASP A 247 -13.16 4.64 5.96
N GLY A 248 -12.72 3.45 5.56
CA GLY A 248 -12.87 3.02 4.17
C GLY A 248 -12.51 1.57 3.88
N MET A 249 -13.03 1.09 2.75
CA MET A 249 -12.94 -0.32 2.35
C MET A 249 -11.96 -0.60 1.20
N SER A 250 -11.39 0.43 0.56
CA SER A 250 -10.42 0.24 -0.53
C SER A 250 -8.99 0.03 -0.02
N TRP A 251 -8.34 -1.05 -0.43
CA TRP A 251 -7.02 -1.46 0.08
C TRP A 251 -5.85 -0.59 -0.38
N ASP A 252 -6.02 0.13 -1.49
CA ASP A 252 -5.01 1.03 -2.06
C ASP A 252 -5.08 2.44 -1.48
N LEU A 253 -6.19 2.78 -0.82
CA LEU A 253 -6.46 4.10 -0.25
C LEU A 253 -6.56 4.10 1.28
N HIS A 254 -7.03 3.01 1.89
CA HIS A 254 -7.36 2.94 3.31
C HIS A 254 -6.49 1.93 4.04
N HIS A 255 -5.87 2.38 5.13
CA HIS A 255 -4.85 1.63 5.86
C HIS A 255 -5.41 0.33 6.46
N GLU A 256 -6.52 0.44 7.19
CA GLU A 256 -7.10 -0.68 7.96
C GLU A 256 -7.61 -1.81 7.05
N SER A 257 -8.20 -1.47 5.90
CA SER A 257 -8.61 -2.43 4.85
C SER A 257 -7.43 -3.20 4.24
N ALA A 258 -6.22 -2.65 4.30
CA ALA A 258 -5.03 -3.29 3.79
C ALA A 258 -4.32 -4.16 4.84
N VAL A 259 -4.24 -3.68 6.09
CA VAL A 259 -3.42 -4.30 7.14
C VAL A 259 -4.07 -5.55 7.73
N TRP A 260 -5.32 -5.47 8.19
CA TRP A 260 -5.93 -6.56 8.95
C TRP A 260 -6.15 -7.85 8.17
N PRO A 261 -6.58 -7.81 6.88
CA PRO A 261 -6.64 -9.03 6.08
C PRO A 261 -5.28 -9.71 5.89
N VAL A 262 -4.17 -8.95 5.96
CA VAL A 262 -2.81 -9.52 5.90
C VAL A 262 -2.39 -10.08 7.24
N LEU A 263 -2.65 -9.38 8.34
CA LEU A 263 -2.29 -9.82 9.69
C LEU A 263 -3.03 -11.10 10.10
N LEU A 264 -4.30 -11.21 9.74
CA LEU A 264 -5.17 -12.33 10.14
C LEU A 264 -5.28 -13.43 9.08
N ARG A 265 -4.51 -13.35 7.99
CA ARG A 265 -4.64 -14.22 6.81
C ARG A 265 -4.59 -15.71 7.13
N ASP A 266 -3.77 -16.09 8.11
CA ASP A 266 -3.51 -17.48 8.46
C ASP A 266 -4.31 -17.94 9.71
N THR A 267 -5.09 -17.03 10.31
CA THR A 267 -5.78 -17.27 11.59
C THR A 267 -7.29 -17.06 11.51
N ALA A 268 -7.76 -16.16 10.65
CA ALA A 268 -9.18 -15.92 10.41
C ALA A 268 -9.58 -16.44 9.03
N SER A 269 -10.72 -17.13 8.97
CA SER A 269 -11.32 -17.56 7.72
C SER A 269 -11.87 -16.38 6.91
N CYS A 270 -12.31 -15.33 7.61
CA CYS A 270 -13.06 -14.22 7.04
C CYS A 270 -12.76 -12.90 7.74
N VAL A 271 -12.21 -11.94 6.98
CA VAL A 271 -11.90 -10.58 7.45
C VAL A 271 -12.59 -9.58 6.55
N ARG A 272 -13.45 -8.78 7.15
CA ARG A 272 -14.35 -7.84 6.48
C ARG A 272 -13.98 -6.43 6.90
N THR A 273 -13.91 -5.48 5.98
CA THR A 273 -13.82 -4.07 6.38
C THR A 273 -15.15 -3.37 6.12
N LEU A 274 -15.71 -2.79 7.18
CA LEU A 274 -16.95 -2.03 7.17
C LEU A 274 -16.64 -0.55 7.31
N VAL A 275 -17.43 0.26 6.60
CA VAL A 275 -17.34 1.72 6.60
C VAL A 275 -18.53 2.32 7.33
N GLY A 276 -18.43 3.62 7.61
CA GLY A 276 -19.37 4.33 8.48
C GLY A 276 -20.84 4.32 8.08
N ASP A 277 -21.16 4.60 6.80
CA ASP A 277 -22.54 4.66 6.30
C ASP A 277 -22.74 3.84 5.02
N GLY A 278 -23.97 3.34 4.82
CA GLY A 278 -24.41 2.65 3.61
C GLY A 278 -24.31 1.13 3.60
N TYR A 279 -23.68 0.50 4.61
CA TYR A 279 -23.45 -0.95 4.64
C TYR A 279 -23.48 -1.56 6.05
N ALA A 280 -24.25 -2.63 6.27
CA ALA A 280 -24.15 -3.44 7.48
C ALA A 280 -24.04 -4.92 7.13
N VAL A 281 -23.08 -5.62 7.73
CA VAL A 281 -22.85 -7.05 7.50
C VAL A 281 -23.14 -7.86 8.76
N PHE A 282 -23.83 -8.98 8.58
CA PHE A 282 -24.26 -9.84 9.68
C PHE A 282 -23.66 -11.24 9.46
N PRO A 283 -22.51 -11.54 10.11
CA PRO A 283 -21.92 -12.88 10.11
C PRO A 283 -22.89 -13.90 10.71
N ALA A 284 -22.86 -15.14 10.21
CA ALA A 284 -23.78 -16.19 10.62
C ALA A 284 -23.49 -16.79 12.02
N GLY A 285 -22.30 -16.53 12.57
CA GLY A 285 -21.83 -17.13 13.83
C GLY A 285 -21.15 -16.12 14.76
N GLU A 286 -20.35 -16.65 15.67
CA GLU A 286 -19.50 -15.87 16.57
C GLU A 286 -18.46 -15.09 15.74
N PHE A 287 -18.25 -13.83 16.10
CA PHE A 287 -17.28 -12.97 15.43
C PHE A 287 -16.70 -11.92 16.40
N ALA A 288 -15.61 -11.30 15.98
CA ALA A 288 -15.08 -10.11 16.66
C ALA A 288 -15.21 -8.87 15.77
N ALA A 289 -15.60 -7.75 16.36
CA ALA A 289 -15.53 -6.45 15.72
C ALA A 289 -14.31 -5.68 16.24
N LEU A 290 -13.40 -5.32 15.34
CA LEU A 290 -12.29 -4.43 15.61
C LEU A 290 -12.70 -3.00 15.26
N GLN A 291 -12.83 -2.15 16.27
CA GLN A 291 -12.91 -0.71 16.09
C GLN A 291 -11.49 -0.16 15.88
N ALA A 292 -11.22 0.31 14.67
CA ALA A 292 -9.97 1.01 14.37
C ALA A 292 -10.04 2.47 14.85
N PRO A 293 -8.88 3.10 15.12
CA PRO A 293 -8.76 4.53 15.44
C PRO A 293 -9.54 5.42 14.48
N ASN A 294 -9.37 5.21 13.18
CA ASN A 294 -10.01 6.01 12.14
C ASN A 294 -11.48 5.63 11.85
N MET A 295 -12.16 4.88 12.73
CA MET A 295 -13.59 4.61 12.55
C MET A 295 -14.37 5.94 12.60
N PRO A 296 -15.19 6.28 11.59
CA PRO A 296 -16.01 7.49 11.64
C PRO A 296 -17.02 7.42 12.79
N GLU A 297 -17.44 8.58 13.30
CA GLU A 297 -18.39 8.67 14.43
C GLU A 297 -19.85 8.27 14.08
N ASP A 298 -20.12 7.86 12.84
CA ASP A 298 -21.46 7.61 12.31
C ASP A 298 -22.06 6.25 12.70
N GLY A 299 -23.39 6.16 12.52
CA GLY A 299 -24.29 5.32 13.31
C GLY A 299 -24.16 3.80 13.15
N ILE A 300 -23.55 3.29 12.08
CA ILE A 300 -23.35 1.84 11.92
C ILE A 300 -22.30 1.34 12.90
N GLY A 301 -21.28 2.14 13.21
CA GLY A 301 -20.24 1.75 14.16
C GLY A 301 -20.83 1.24 15.46
N GLN A 302 -21.82 1.98 16.00
CA GLN A 302 -22.53 1.65 17.25
C GLN A 302 -23.24 0.29 17.23
N LEU A 303 -23.65 -0.22 16.06
CA LEU A 303 -24.28 -1.54 15.93
C LEU A 303 -23.35 -2.67 16.43
N TYR A 304 -22.04 -2.48 16.29
CA TYR A 304 -21.02 -3.47 16.60
C TYR A 304 -20.22 -3.16 17.88
N LEU A 305 -20.56 -2.07 18.57
CA LEU A 305 -19.93 -1.72 19.84
C LEU A 305 -20.65 -2.39 21.01
N THR A 306 -19.87 -2.75 22.02
CA THR A 306 -20.31 -3.30 23.29
C THR A 306 -19.81 -2.41 24.42
N ASP A 307 -20.45 -2.49 25.59
CA ASP A 307 -20.11 -1.65 26.74
C ASP A 307 -18.74 -1.98 27.37
N ASP A 308 -18.21 -3.19 27.15
CA ASP A 308 -16.95 -3.69 27.74
C ASP A 308 -16.00 -4.24 26.66
N PRO A 309 -15.42 -3.37 25.81
CA PRO A 309 -14.42 -3.79 24.84
C PRO A 309 -13.08 -4.16 25.46
N LEU A 310 -12.34 -5.02 24.77
CA LEU A 310 -10.91 -5.18 25.02
C LEU A 310 -10.15 -3.99 24.39
N VAL A 311 -9.33 -3.33 25.19
CA VAL A 311 -8.63 -2.09 24.81
C VAL A 311 -7.18 -2.39 24.44
N PHE A 312 -6.76 -1.97 23.24
CA PHE A 312 -5.40 -2.17 22.72
C PHE A 312 -4.78 -0.82 22.34
N PRO A 313 -4.01 -0.19 23.26
CA PRO A 313 -3.44 1.13 23.01
C PRO A 313 -2.44 1.08 21.84
N ALA A 314 -2.50 2.10 20.99
CA ALA A 314 -1.48 2.41 19.99
C ALA A 314 -0.38 3.30 20.63
N ARG A 315 0.12 4.31 19.93
CA ARG A 315 1.04 5.31 20.50
C ARG A 315 0.35 6.16 21.57
N SER A 316 1.13 6.83 22.44
CA SER A 316 0.59 7.59 23.58
C SER A 316 -0.34 8.76 23.23
N GLU A 317 -0.31 9.22 21.98
CA GLU A 317 -1.15 10.30 21.47
C GLU A 317 -2.11 9.83 20.36
N GLU A 318 -2.04 8.55 19.98
CA GLU A 318 -2.93 7.98 18.97
C GLU A 318 -4.17 7.36 19.60
N GLU A 319 -5.24 7.37 18.82
CA GLU A 319 -6.48 6.69 19.17
C GLU A 319 -6.26 5.17 19.26
N THR A 320 -7.10 4.54 20.08
CA THR A 320 -6.92 3.17 20.55
C THR A 320 -7.71 2.19 19.71
N TYR A 321 -7.19 0.98 19.53
CA TYR A 321 -7.97 -0.11 18.95
C TYR A 321 -8.84 -0.76 20.01
N PHE A 322 -10.09 -1.06 19.67
CA PHE A 322 -11.00 -1.79 20.55
C PHE A 322 -11.47 -3.07 19.88
N VAL A 323 -11.53 -4.17 20.64
CA VAL A 323 -12.11 -5.43 20.16
C VAL A 323 -13.38 -5.72 20.95
N HIS A 324 -14.48 -5.82 20.22
CA HIS A 324 -15.79 -6.19 20.70
C HIS A 324 -16.08 -7.64 20.32
N GLN A 325 -16.56 -8.43 21.26
CA GLN A 325 -16.81 -9.85 21.08
C GLN A 325 -18.31 -10.09 20.94
N TRP A 326 -18.69 -10.95 19.99
CA TRP A 326 -20.08 -11.20 19.64
C TRP A 326 -20.32 -12.70 19.47
N GLU A 327 -21.24 -13.28 20.24
CA GLU A 327 -21.67 -14.68 20.07
C GLU A 327 -22.52 -14.88 18.81
N ALA A 328 -23.15 -13.81 18.32
CA ALA A 328 -23.94 -13.76 17.11
C ALA A 328 -24.06 -12.32 16.62
N ALA A 329 -24.38 -12.14 15.33
CA ALA A 329 -24.68 -10.85 14.73
C ALA A 329 -25.72 -10.03 15.56
N PRO A 330 -25.49 -8.71 15.76
CA PRO A 330 -26.45 -7.84 16.41
C PRO A 330 -27.77 -7.82 15.63
N ARG A 331 -28.87 -7.51 16.33
CA ARG A 331 -30.15 -7.28 15.66
C ARG A 331 -30.12 -5.92 14.96
N TRP A 332 -30.51 -5.92 13.69
CA TRP A 332 -30.79 -4.68 12.98
C TRP A 332 -31.92 -3.91 13.68
N ASN A 333 -31.72 -2.61 13.87
CA ASN A 333 -32.67 -1.71 14.52
C ASN A 333 -33.17 -0.61 13.58
N GLY A 334 -32.77 -0.64 12.31
CA GLY A 334 -33.27 0.26 11.28
C GLY A 334 -34.54 -0.27 10.62
N LEU A 335 -34.76 0.12 9.37
CA LEU A 335 -35.94 -0.28 8.60
C LEU A 335 -35.92 -1.80 8.37
N GLU A 336 -37.00 -2.50 8.72
CA GLU A 336 -37.07 -3.96 8.53
C GLU A 336 -37.28 -4.30 7.05
N PRO A 337 -36.43 -5.14 6.43
CA PRO A 337 -36.63 -5.56 5.05
C PRO A 337 -37.89 -6.41 4.86
N THR A 338 -38.63 -6.11 3.80
CA THR A 338 -39.62 -7.01 3.21
C THR A 338 -38.88 -8.06 2.39
N ALA A 339 -39.08 -9.34 2.72
CA ALA A 339 -38.49 -10.45 1.99
C ALA A 339 -39.14 -10.60 0.60
N ILE A 340 -38.32 -10.95 -0.39
CA ILE A 340 -38.74 -11.28 -1.76
C ILE A 340 -38.32 -12.71 -2.10
N GLU A 341 -38.80 -13.23 -3.24
CA GLU A 341 -38.20 -14.43 -3.82
C GLU A 341 -36.74 -14.12 -4.20
N PRO A 342 -35.74 -14.87 -3.71
CA PRO A 342 -34.34 -14.52 -3.94
C PRO A 342 -33.98 -14.43 -5.42
N ALA A 343 -33.52 -13.27 -5.85
CA ALA A 343 -33.04 -13.08 -7.22
C ALA A 343 -31.53 -13.30 -7.27
N ARG A 344 -31.09 -14.27 -8.08
CA ARG A 344 -29.67 -14.62 -8.20
C ARG A 344 -29.00 -13.85 -9.35
N TYR A 345 -27.99 -13.08 -9.02
CA TYR A 345 -27.10 -12.44 -9.98
C TYR A 345 -25.91 -13.35 -10.33
N GLU A 346 -25.30 -13.13 -11.50
CA GLU A 346 -24.00 -13.71 -11.84
C GLU A 346 -22.98 -13.44 -10.73
N GLY A 347 -22.21 -14.47 -10.39
CA GLY A 347 -21.32 -14.44 -9.22
C GLY A 347 -21.98 -14.91 -7.93
N ASP A 348 -23.21 -15.42 -7.98
CA ASP A 348 -23.96 -16.01 -6.85
C ASP A 348 -24.31 -15.03 -5.72
N VAL A 349 -24.39 -13.73 -6.04
CA VAL A 349 -24.96 -12.72 -5.14
C VAL A 349 -26.48 -12.80 -5.22
N LEU A 350 -27.15 -12.92 -4.07
CA LEU A 350 -28.61 -13.03 -4.02
C LEU A 350 -29.20 -11.75 -3.43
N LEU A 351 -30.19 -11.17 -4.11
CA LEU A 351 -31.05 -10.14 -3.53
C LEU A 351 -32.24 -10.82 -2.84
N THR A 352 -32.39 -10.63 -1.54
CA THR A 352 -33.38 -11.37 -0.72
C THR A 352 -34.46 -10.48 -0.12
N GLY A 353 -34.26 -9.17 -0.10
CA GLY A 353 -35.25 -8.25 0.43
C GLY A 353 -34.98 -6.79 0.09
N TYR A 354 -35.94 -5.95 0.43
CA TYR A 354 -35.86 -4.50 0.25
C TYR A 354 -36.58 -3.78 1.38
N ALA A 355 -36.26 -2.52 1.58
CA ALA A 355 -37.00 -1.66 2.48
C ALA A 355 -36.95 -0.20 1.98
N LEU A 356 -38.07 0.50 2.03
CA LEU A 356 -38.20 1.89 1.58
C LEU A 356 -38.73 2.79 2.69
N ASP A 357 -38.16 3.99 2.77
CA ASP A 357 -38.70 5.13 3.51
C ASP A 357 -38.63 6.37 2.60
N GLU A 358 -39.22 7.51 2.99
CA GLU A 358 -39.33 8.71 2.14
C GLU A 358 -37.97 9.17 1.54
N ASN A 359 -36.86 8.92 2.25
CA ASN A 359 -35.52 9.33 1.83
C ASN A 359 -34.46 8.21 1.92
N LEU A 360 -34.89 6.95 1.90
CA LEU A 360 -33.99 5.80 2.03
C LEU A 360 -34.48 4.63 1.17
N ALA A 361 -33.57 4.09 0.36
CA ALA A 361 -33.74 2.77 -0.24
C ALA A 361 -32.70 1.82 0.34
N MET A 362 -33.15 0.73 0.94
CA MET A 362 -32.31 -0.33 1.49
C MET A 362 -32.59 -1.64 0.76
N LEU A 363 -31.54 -2.41 0.51
CA LEU A 363 -31.56 -3.73 -0.09
C LEU A 363 -30.88 -4.72 0.83
N GLU A 364 -31.44 -5.92 0.90
CA GLU A 364 -30.89 -7.05 1.62
C GLU A 364 -30.33 -8.08 0.65
N TRP A 365 -29.11 -8.52 0.92
CA TRP A 365 -28.36 -9.45 0.09
C TRP A 365 -27.85 -10.63 0.90
N GLN A 366 -27.72 -11.77 0.23
CA GLN A 366 -26.90 -12.88 0.69
C GLN A 366 -25.66 -13.01 -0.18
N LEU A 367 -24.49 -13.07 0.47
CA LEU A 367 -23.21 -13.05 -0.22
C LEU A 367 -22.61 -14.45 -0.43
N PRO A 368 -21.90 -14.66 -1.56
CA PRO A 368 -21.13 -15.86 -1.82
C PRO A 368 -19.77 -15.81 -1.12
N ALA A 369 -18.90 -16.78 -1.42
CA ALA A 369 -17.50 -16.76 -0.98
C ALA A 369 -16.74 -15.52 -1.53
N PRO A 370 -15.63 -15.11 -0.88
CA PRO A 370 -14.87 -13.93 -1.28
C PRO A 370 -14.45 -13.98 -2.75
N ASN A 371 -14.62 -12.85 -3.45
CA ASN A 371 -14.15 -12.67 -4.81
C ASN A 371 -13.38 -11.34 -4.95
N PRO A 372 -12.05 -11.34 -4.71
CA PRO A 372 -11.24 -10.12 -4.71
C PRO A 372 -11.13 -9.39 -6.06
N GLY A 373 -11.64 -9.99 -7.14
CA GLY A 373 -11.63 -9.39 -8.48
C GLY A 373 -12.94 -8.67 -8.85
N LEU A 374 -13.94 -8.65 -7.95
CA LEU A 374 -15.24 -8.06 -8.20
C LEU A 374 -15.48 -6.84 -7.32
N ASP A 375 -15.58 -5.68 -7.96
CA ASP A 375 -16.01 -4.42 -7.36
C ASP A 375 -17.25 -3.94 -8.10
N TYR A 376 -18.42 -4.42 -7.65
CA TYR A 376 -19.70 -4.04 -8.23
C TYR A 376 -20.10 -2.62 -7.82
N GLN A 377 -21.02 -2.08 -8.59
CA GLN A 377 -21.92 -0.98 -8.28
C GLN A 377 -23.33 -1.58 -8.24
N TYR A 378 -24.21 -0.98 -7.47
CA TYR A 378 -25.63 -1.31 -7.54
C TYR A 378 -26.47 -0.06 -7.77
N GLY A 379 -27.56 -0.24 -8.50
CA GLY A 379 -28.48 0.82 -8.88
C GLY A 379 -29.90 0.49 -8.45
N VAL A 380 -30.61 1.49 -7.92
CA VAL A 380 -32.03 1.43 -7.59
C VAL A 380 -32.76 2.42 -8.49
N HIS A 381 -33.63 1.91 -9.36
CA HIS A 381 -34.50 2.74 -10.19
C HIS A 381 -35.94 2.63 -9.73
N PHE A 382 -36.63 3.77 -9.66
CA PHE A 382 -38.03 3.88 -9.24
C PHE A 382 -38.93 4.05 -10.46
N TYR A 383 -40.02 3.28 -10.54
CA TYR A 383 -40.98 3.34 -11.64
C TYR A 383 -42.42 3.45 -11.10
N ASP A 384 -43.29 4.15 -11.84
CA ASP A 384 -44.74 4.17 -11.57
C ASP A 384 -45.46 2.94 -12.15
N ALA A 385 -46.76 2.82 -11.86
CA ALA A 385 -47.60 1.72 -12.32
C ALA A 385 -47.80 1.69 -13.85
N GLU A 386 -47.55 2.81 -14.53
CA GLU A 386 -47.55 2.92 -15.99
C GLU A 386 -46.21 2.55 -16.63
N GLY A 387 -45.19 2.24 -15.82
CA GLY A 387 -43.84 1.89 -16.26
C GLY A 387 -42.98 3.09 -16.65
N ASN A 388 -43.33 4.31 -16.24
CA ASN A 388 -42.46 5.47 -16.40
C ASN A 388 -41.43 5.53 -15.27
N LYS A 389 -40.19 5.85 -15.64
CA LYS A 389 -39.11 6.04 -14.67
C LYS A 389 -39.30 7.34 -13.89
N LEU A 390 -39.43 7.23 -12.57
CA LEU A 390 -39.57 8.35 -11.64
C LEU A 390 -38.21 8.87 -11.14
N GLY A 391 -37.23 7.98 -11.00
CA GLY A 391 -35.91 8.34 -10.49
C GLY A 391 -34.89 7.20 -10.55
N GLN A 392 -33.64 7.51 -10.22
CA GLN A 392 -32.59 6.52 -9.99
C GLN A 392 -31.53 7.04 -9.04
N ALA A 393 -30.87 6.11 -8.35
CA ALA A 393 -29.60 6.35 -7.67
C ALA A 393 -28.72 5.10 -7.79
N ASP A 394 -27.43 5.35 -8.01
CA ASP A 394 -26.41 4.32 -8.19
C ASP A 394 -25.27 4.59 -7.21
N THR A 395 -24.71 3.55 -6.61
CA THR A 395 -23.56 3.66 -5.72
C THR A 395 -22.69 2.41 -5.77
N THR A 396 -21.55 2.46 -5.09
CA THR A 396 -20.65 1.32 -4.98
C THR A 396 -21.30 0.20 -4.19
N PHE A 397 -21.11 -1.03 -4.64
CA PHE A 397 -21.48 -2.21 -3.87
C PHE A 397 -20.30 -2.59 -2.98
N TRP A 398 -20.55 -3.32 -1.90
CA TRP A 398 -19.49 -3.70 -0.98
C TRP A 398 -18.45 -4.59 -1.70
N HIS A 399 -17.16 -4.28 -1.55
CA HIS A 399 -16.10 -4.88 -2.38
C HIS A 399 -16.02 -6.40 -2.18
N GLY A 400 -15.86 -7.15 -3.27
CA GLY A 400 -15.91 -8.62 -3.28
C GLY A 400 -14.87 -9.32 -2.44
N ARG A 401 -13.75 -8.63 -2.15
CA ARG A 401 -12.72 -9.11 -1.23
C ARG A 401 -13.19 -9.24 0.22
N HIS A 402 -14.23 -8.52 0.62
CA HIS A 402 -14.78 -8.52 1.98
C HIS A 402 -15.93 -9.50 2.14
N TRP A 403 -16.40 -10.12 1.05
CA TRP A 403 -17.52 -11.05 1.13
C TRP A 403 -17.12 -12.33 1.83
N CYS A 404 -18.06 -12.88 2.59
CA CYS A 404 -17.95 -14.20 3.17
C CYS A 404 -19.21 -15.01 2.90
N ALA A 405 -19.02 -16.30 2.65
CA ALA A 405 -20.09 -17.18 2.23
C ALA A 405 -21.18 -17.25 3.31
N GLY A 406 -22.40 -16.89 2.93
CA GLY A 406 -23.55 -16.92 3.82
C GLY A 406 -23.75 -15.66 4.65
N ASP A 407 -22.89 -14.64 4.49
CA ASP A 407 -23.15 -13.33 5.09
C ASP A 407 -24.47 -12.76 4.58
N ARG A 408 -25.21 -12.16 5.50
CA ARG A 408 -26.30 -11.24 5.19
C ARG A 408 -25.73 -9.83 5.14
N LEU A 409 -25.92 -9.13 4.03
CA LEU A 409 -25.49 -7.76 3.82
C LEU A 409 -26.71 -6.86 3.63
N LEU A 410 -26.78 -5.77 4.38
CA LEU A 410 -27.68 -4.66 4.09
C LEU A 410 -26.87 -3.56 3.39
N THR A 411 -27.41 -3.03 2.30
CA THR A 411 -26.89 -1.83 1.65
C THR A 411 -27.98 -0.79 1.57
N TRP A 412 -27.66 0.48 1.81
CA TRP A 412 -28.64 1.54 1.60
C TRP A 412 -28.03 2.78 0.97
N MET A 413 -28.93 3.62 0.47
CA MET A 413 -28.62 4.93 -0.04
C MET A 413 -29.70 5.92 0.41
N HIS A 414 -29.25 7.12 0.77
CA HIS A 414 -30.14 8.24 1.04
C HIS A 414 -30.61 8.84 -0.29
N VAL A 415 -31.81 8.44 -0.72
CA VAL A 415 -32.42 8.88 -1.98
C VAL A 415 -33.90 9.18 -1.75
N PRO A 416 -34.44 10.30 -2.26
CA PRO A 416 -35.87 10.56 -2.21
C PRO A 416 -36.63 9.46 -2.95
N VAL A 417 -37.53 8.76 -2.25
CA VAL A 417 -38.39 7.73 -2.84
C VAL A 417 -39.68 8.40 -3.32
N PRO A 418 -39.95 8.46 -4.64
CA PRO A 418 -41.17 9.07 -5.14
C PRO A 418 -42.41 8.34 -4.59
N PRO A 419 -43.44 9.06 -4.11
CA PRO A 419 -44.63 8.43 -3.50
C PRO A 419 -45.45 7.61 -4.49
N GLU A 420 -45.27 7.82 -5.79
CA GLU A 420 -45.94 7.05 -6.86
C GLU A 420 -45.11 5.85 -7.34
N THR A 421 -44.07 5.47 -6.60
CA THR A 421 -43.27 4.28 -6.93
C THR A 421 -44.12 3.02 -6.76
N ALA A 422 -44.33 2.29 -7.85
CA ALA A 422 -44.99 0.99 -7.88
C ALA A 422 -43.99 -0.16 -8.10
N GLU A 423 -42.86 0.10 -8.75
CA GLU A 423 -41.82 -0.91 -9.01
C GLU A 423 -40.42 -0.40 -8.67
N LEU A 424 -39.57 -1.30 -8.16
CA LEU A 424 -38.13 -1.09 -8.07
C LEU A 424 -37.40 -1.95 -9.09
N HIS A 425 -36.50 -1.35 -9.87
CA HIS A 425 -35.62 -2.08 -10.76
C HIS A 425 -34.19 -2.02 -10.21
N ILE A 426 -33.66 -3.18 -9.83
CA ILE A 426 -32.38 -3.32 -9.13
C ILE A 426 -31.30 -3.85 -10.06
N PHE A 427 -30.27 -3.05 -10.28
CA PHE A 427 -29.13 -3.37 -11.13
C PHE A 427 -27.91 -3.71 -10.28
N LEU A 428 -27.12 -4.69 -10.71
CA LEU A 428 -25.79 -4.97 -10.19
C LEU A 428 -24.83 -5.00 -11.39
N TYR A 429 -23.76 -4.20 -11.36
CA TYR A 429 -22.89 -4.06 -12.52
C TYR A 429 -21.47 -3.65 -12.13
N ARG A 430 -20.49 -3.89 -13.00
CA ARG A 430 -19.13 -3.36 -12.82
C ARG A 430 -18.82 -2.31 -13.89
N LEU A 431 -17.89 -1.42 -13.56
CA LEU A 431 -17.33 -0.48 -14.53
C LEU A 431 -16.27 -1.20 -15.38
N GLY A 432 -16.40 -1.12 -16.70
CA GLY A 432 -15.43 -1.73 -17.61
C GLY A 432 -14.15 -0.91 -17.73
N ASN A 433 -13.06 -1.59 -18.07
CA ASN A 433 -11.80 -0.92 -18.39
C ASN A 433 -11.83 -0.32 -19.82
N ALA A 434 -10.71 0.29 -20.25
CA ALA A 434 -10.59 0.95 -21.56
C ALA A 434 -10.87 0.05 -22.79
N ASN A 435 -10.91 -1.28 -22.62
CA ASN A 435 -11.18 -2.25 -23.68
C ASN A 435 -12.54 -2.96 -23.51
N GLU A 436 -13.33 -2.63 -22.49
CA GLU A 436 -14.63 -3.22 -22.22
C GLU A 436 -15.76 -2.21 -22.40
N ALA A 437 -17.01 -2.68 -22.41
CA ALA A 437 -18.17 -1.80 -22.30
C ALA A 437 -18.10 -1.01 -20.98
N ARG A 438 -18.50 0.27 -21.00
CA ARG A 438 -18.42 1.14 -19.82
C ARG A 438 -19.13 0.56 -18.60
N TYR A 439 -20.28 -0.10 -18.82
CA TYR A 439 -21.06 -0.80 -17.82
C TYR A 439 -21.23 -2.25 -18.23
N ILE A 440 -20.99 -3.16 -17.30
CA ILE A 440 -21.08 -4.61 -17.52
C ILE A 440 -21.99 -5.15 -16.42
N ASN A 441 -23.25 -5.40 -16.75
CA ASN A 441 -24.24 -5.91 -15.81
C ASN A 441 -23.86 -7.33 -15.37
N ALA A 442 -24.00 -7.60 -14.08
CA ALA A 442 -24.14 -8.96 -13.58
C ALA A 442 -25.56 -9.39 -13.91
N MET A 443 -25.70 -10.39 -14.78
CA MET A 443 -27.02 -10.81 -15.25
C MET A 443 -27.78 -11.54 -14.15
N VAL A 444 -29.11 -11.40 -14.11
CA VAL A 444 -29.96 -12.25 -13.26
C VAL A 444 -30.08 -13.61 -13.94
N VAL A 445 -29.82 -14.68 -13.20
CA VAL A 445 -29.75 -16.05 -13.71
C VAL A 445 -30.70 -16.99 -12.97
N ASN A 446 -31.30 -17.94 -13.68
CA ASN A 446 -32.10 -19.01 -13.06
C ASN A 446 -31.21 -20.05 -12.37
N GLU A 447 -31.78 -21.04 -11.69
CA GLU A 447 -31.07 -22.12 -10.98
C GLU A 447 -30.01 -22.86 -11.82
N ASN A 448 -30.23 -22.98 -13.13
CA ASN A 448 -29.29 -23.63 -14.07
C ASN A 448 -28.18 -22.70 -14.57
N GLY A 449 -28.16 -21.44 -14.14
CA GLY A 449 -27.20 -20.41 -14.57
C GLY A 449 -27.53 -19.77 -15.92
N ALA A 450 -28.75 -19.98 -16.46
CA ALA A 450 -29.16 -19.31 -17.69
C ALA A 450 -29.66 -17.89 -17.39
N VAL A 451 -29.20 -16.93 -18.19
CA VAL A 451 -29.59 -15.52 -18.11
C VAL A 451 -31.09 -15.35 -18.33
N ILE A 452 -31.75 -14.64 -17.42
CA ILE A 452 -33.16 -14.27 -17.47
C ILE A 452 -33.29 -12.82 -17.95
N THR A 453 -32.59 -11.91 -17.28
CA THR A 453 -32.67 -10.45 -17.45
C THR A 453 -31.40 -9.79 -16.90
N ASP A 454 -31.24 -8.49 -17.05
CA ASP A 454 -30.10 -7.72 -16.56
C ASP A 454 -30.36 -6.97 -15.23
N HIS A 455 -31.57 -7.07 -14.67
CA HIS A 455 -31.98 -6.48 -13.40
C HIS A 455 -33.13 -7.25 -12.74
N THR A 456 -33.30 -7.08 -11.43
CA THR A 456 -34.45 -7.62 -10.70
C THR A 456 -35.56 -6.57 -10.67
N VAL A 457 -36.81 -6.98 -10.95
CA VAL A 457 -38.00 -6.15 -10.76
C VAL A 457 -38.68 -6.57 -9.46
N ILE A 458 -38.98 -5.60 -8.59
CA ILE A 458 -39.73 -5.81 -7.34
C ILE A 458 -41.01 -5.00 -7.44
N ASP A 459 -42.15 -5.69 -7.47
CA ASP A 459 -43.47 -5.07 -7.38
C ASP A 459 -43.72 -4.64 -5.92
N LEU A 460 -44.04 -3.37 -5.72
CA LEU A 460 -44.37 -2.83 -4.41
C LEU A 460 -45.86 -3.07 -4.12
N PRO A 461 -46.23 -3.44 -2.88
CA PRO A 461 -47.63 -3.55 -2.51
C PRO A 461 -48.30 -2.17 -2.54
N ASP A 462 -49.52 -2.12 -3.10
CA ASP A 462 -50.40 -0.94 -3.14
C ASP A 462 -50.67 -0.30 -1.77
#